data_AF-A0A7J0H526-F1
#
_entry.id   AF-A0A7J0H526-F1
#
_cell.length_a   1.000
_cell.length_b   1.000
_cell.length_c   1.000
_cell.angle_alpha   90.00
_cell.angle_beta   90.00
_cell.angle_gamma   90.00
#
_symmetry.space_group_name_H-M   'P 1'
#
loop_
_entity.id
_entity.type
_entity.pdbx_description
1 polymer ?
#
loop_
_entity_poly.entity_id
_entity_poly.type
_entity_poly.pdbx_seq_one_letter_code
_entity_poly.pdbx_strand_id
1 'polypeptide(L)'
;MAEIKENIVMFPFMAQGHIIPFLGLALELEKKTGYTITFVNIPQNIKKIQPLLPPTSAIRLLEIPFDPSAHGLPPNFETTESLPPLLRMVR
;
A
#
# COMPACT_ATOMS: atom_id res chain seq x y z
N MET A 1 12.17 -29.08 -11.97
CA MET A 1 12.86 -28.13 -11.08
C MET A 1 11.93 -26.95 -10.90
N ALA A 2 11.61 -26.56 -9.66
CA ALA A 2 10.78 -25.38 -9.43
C ALA A 2 11.57 -24.13 -9.87
N GLU A 3 11.04 -23.34 -10.79
CA GLU A 3 11.67 -22.08 -11.16
C GLU A 3 11.72 -21.16 -9.94
N ILE A 4 12.91 -20.63 -9.64
CA ILE A 4 13.10 -19.64 -8.58
C ILE A 4 12.58 -18.32 -9.15
N LYS A 5 11.32 -17.99 -8.84
CA LYS A 5 10.73 -16.71 -9.20
C LYS A 5 11.24 -15.65 -8.22
N GLU A 6 11.92 -14.63 -8.73
CA GLU A 6 12.46 -13.52 -7.95
C GLU A 6 11.31 -12.68 -7.36
N ASN A 7 11.49 -12.15 -6.14
CA ASN A 7 10.45 -11.44 -5.40
C ASN A 7 10.88 -10.00 -5.12
N ILE A 8 9.99 -9.05 -5.39
CA ILE A 8 10.15 -7.64 -5.02
C ILE A 8 9.13 -7.32 -3.93
N VAL A 9 9.63 -6.77 -2.81
CA VAL A 9 8.79 -6.23 -1.74
C VAL A 9 8.81 -4.70 -1.85
N MET A 10 7.63 -4.12 -2.06
CA MET A 10 7.44 -2.68 -2.15
C MET A 10 6.80 -2.17 -0.86
N PHE A 11 7.52 -1.32 -0.14
CA PHE A 11 7.07 -0.72 1.12
C PHE A 11 7.17 0.82 1.03
N PRO A 12 6.21 1.48 0.37
CA PRO A 12 6.25 2.93 0.20
C PRO A 12 5.95 3.67 1.50
N PHE A 13 6.37 4.93 1.56
CA PHE A 13 5.93 5.85 2.60
C PHE A 13 4.39 5.95 2.61
N MET A 14 3.77 5.91 3.79
CA MET A 14 2.32 5.80 3.96
C MET A 14 1.56 7.13 3.77
N ALA A 15 1.97 7.90 2.77
CA ALA A 15 1.25 9.08 2.30
C ALA A 15 0.66 8.81 0.91
N GLN A 16 -0.53 9.33 0.64
CA GLN A 16 -1.26 9.09 -0.61
C GLN A 16 -0.40 9.41 -1.85
N GLY A 17 0.37 10.51 -1.79
CA GLY A 17 1.30 10.94 -2.86
C GLY A 17 2.44 9.96 -3.14
N HIS A 18 2.72 8.99 -2.27
CA HIS A 18 3.70 7.93 -2.49
C HIS A 18 3.04 6.59 -2.80
N ILE A 19 1.90 6.29 -2.18
CA ILE A 19 1.19 5.02 -2.36
C ILE A 19 0.72 4.83 -3.81
N ILE A 20 0.05 5.83 -4.39
CA ILE A 20 -0.53 5.71 -5.74
C ILE A 20 0.56 5.56 -6.82
N PRO A 21 1.64 6.37 -6.84
CA PRO A 21 2.73 6.16 -7.79
C PRO A 21 3.41 4.81 -7.65
N PHE A 22 3.62 4.32 -6.42
CA PHE A 22 4.22 3.01 -6.19
C PHE A 22 3.29 1.87 -6.63
N LEU A 23 1.98 2.03 -6.50
CA LEU A 23 1.01 1.06 -7.02
C LEU A 23 1.08 0.99 -8.56
N GLY A 24 1.18 2.16 -9.22
CA GLY A 24 1.41 2.22 -10.66
C GLY A 24 2.71 1.55 -11.09
N LEU A 25 3.80 1.80 -10.35
CA LEU A 25 5.08 1.12 -10.56
C LEU A 25 4.97 -0.39 -10.37
N ALA A 26 4.27 -0.86 -9.33
CA ALA A 26 4.06 -2.28 -9.07
C ALA A 26 3.36 -2.98 -10.24
N LEU A 27 2.32 -2.35 -10.80
CA LEU A 27 1.60 -2.86 -11.97
C LEU A 27 2.48 -2.90 -13.23
N GLU A 28 3.32 -1.89 -13.44
CA GLU A 28 4.25 -1.89 -14.57
C GLU A 28 5.36 -2.94 -14.42
N LEU A 29 5.87 -3.15 -13.20
CA LEU A 29 6.83 -4.21 -12.92
C LEU A 29 6.21 -5.60 -13.12
N GLU A 30 4.98 -5.82 -12.64
CA GLU A 30 4.25 -7.07 -12.86
C GLU A 30 4.10 -7.42 -14.35
N LYS A 31 3.80 -6.43 -15.20
CA LYS A 31 3.64 -6.66 -16.65
C LYS A 31 4.96 -6.91 -17.36
N LYS A 32 6.03 -6.23 -16.94
CA LYS A 32 7.31 -6.22 -17.66
C LYS A 32 8.31 -7.25 -17.15
N THR A 33 8.10 -7.76 -15.95
CA THR A 33 9.02 -8.69 -15.31
C THR A 33 8.32 -10.00 -14.98
N GLY A 34 9.10 -11.08 -14.89
CA GLY A 34 8.63 -12.34 -14.35
C GLY A 34 8.59 -12.38 -12.82
N TYR A 35 8.59 -11.23 -12.13
CA TYR A 35 8.76 -11.18 -10.68
C TYR A 35 7.44 -11.29 -9.93
N THR A 36 7.52 -11.82 -8.71
CA THR A 36 6.40 -11.75 -7.77
C THR A 36 6.52 -10.45 -6.98
N ILE A 37 5.52 -9.58 -7.12
CA ILE A 37 5.48 -8.30 -6.44
C ILE A 37 4.61 -8.43 -5.19
N THR A 38 5.13 -7.99 -4.04
CA THR A 38 4.38 -7.87 -2.79
C THR A 38 4.35 -6.40 -2.38
N PHE A 39 3.16 -5.83 -2.27
CA PHE A 39 2.93 -4.46 -1.87
C PHE A 39 2.50 -4.43 -0.40
N VAL A 40 3.31 -3.79 0.43
CA VAL A 40 3.13 -3.76 1.89
C VAL A 40 2.54 -2.42 2.31
N ASN A 41 1.47 -2.47 3.10
CA ASN A 41 0.91 -1.26 3.72
C ASN A 41 0.07 -1.59 4.96
N ILE A 42 -0.45 -0.57 5.62
CA ILE A 42 -1.39 -0.73 6.74
C ILE A 42 -2.79 -1.16 6.25
N PRO A 43 -3.60 -1.83 7.08
CA PRO A 43 -4.91 -2.35 6.71
C PRO A 43 -5.82 -1.29 6.10
N GLN A 44 -5.83 -0.06 6.64
CA GLN A 44 -6.68 1.00 6.12
C GLN A 44 -6.30 1.42 4.69
N ASN A 45 -5.01 1.42 4.35
CA ASN A 45 -4.55 1.74 2.99
C ASN A 45 -4.76 0.56 2.03
N ILE A 46 -4.53 -0.69 2.47
CA ILE A 46 -4.78 -1.89 1.66
C ILE A 46 -6.25 -1.93 1.19
N LYS A 47 -7.20 -1.68 2.09
CA LYS A 47 -8.64 -1.60 1.75
C LYS A 47 -8.95 -0.56 0.68
N LYS A 48 -8.20 0.55 0.61
CA LYS A 48 -8.39 1.62 -0.39
C LYS A 48 -7.78 1.28 -1.74
N ILE A 49 -6.63 0.60 -1.77
CA ILE A 49 -5.92 0.29 -3.02
C ILE A 49 -6.37 -1.02 -3.66
N GLN A 50 -6.90 -1.97 -2.89
CA GLN A 50 -7.36 -3.25 -3.42
C GLN A 50 -8.39 -3.10 -4.56
N PRO A 51 -9.38 -2.19 -4.51
CA PRO A 51 -10.30 -1.96 -5.62
C PRO A 51 -9.66 -1.29 -6.85
N LEU A 52 -8.47 -0.69 -6.70
CA LEU A 52 -7.74 -0.06 -7.81
C LEU A 52 -6.93 -1.06 -8.63
N LEU A 53 -6.73 -2.28 -8.11
CA LEU A 53 -6.03 -3.33 -8.83
C LEU A 53 -6.94 -3.96 -9.91
N PRO A 54 -6.41 -4.24 -11.11
CA PRO A 54 -7.10 -5.06 -12.09
C PRO A 54 -7.42 -6.45 -11.51
N PRO A 55 -8.57 -7.07 -11.85
CA PRO A 55 -8.91 -8.42 -11.39
C PRO A 55 -7.88 -9.51 -11.79
N THR A 56 -7.09 -9.23 -12.83
CA THR A 56 -6.04 -10.12 -13.34
C THR A 56 -4.68 -9.90 -12.68
N SER A 57 -4.55 -8.91 -11.79
CA SER A 57 -3.28 -8.65 -11.10
C SER A 57 -2.98 -9.76 -10.11
N ALA A 58 -1.72 -10.20 -10.12
CA ALA A 58 -1.13 -11.15 -9.19
C ALA A 58 -0.30 -10.47 -8.09
N ILE A 59 -0.34 -9.13 -8.00
CA ILE A 59 0.30 -8.36 -6.92
C ILE A 59 -0.25 -8.84 -5.58
N ARG A 60 0.63 -9.26 -4.68
CA ARG A 60 0.28 -9.67 -3.34
C ARG A 60 0.17 -8.44 -2.45
N LEU A 61 -0.99 -8.23 -1.84
CA LEU A 61 -1.15 -7.20 -0.82
C LEU A 61 -0.84 -7.79 0.55
N LEU A 62 0.08 -7.18 1.28
CA LEU A 62 0.45 -7.58 2.63
C LEU A 62 0.12 -6.46 3.61
N GLU A 63 -0.69 -6.78 4.62
CA GLU A 63 -1.04 -5.87 5.69
C GLU A 63 0.00 -5.93 6.82
N ILE A 64 0.41 -4.77 7.32
CA ILE A 64 1.20 -4.65 8.55
C ILE A 64 0.44 -3.84 9.60
N PRO A 65 0.38 -4.30 10.86
CA PRO A 65 -0.33 -3.57 11.90
C PRO A 65 0.35 -2.23 12.18
N PHE A 66 -0.47 -1.19 12.36
CA PHE A 66 -0.04 0.11 12.86
C PHE A 66 -0.97 0.49 14.00
N ASP A 67 -0.41 0.82 15.16
CA ASP A 67 -1.16 1.30 16.32
C ASP A 67 -0.89 2.80 16.51
N PRO A 68 -1.82 3.68 16.09
CA PRO A 68 -1.66 5.12 16.28
C PRO A 68 -1.55 5.50 17.77
N SER A 69 -2.23 4.77 18.65
CA SER A 69 -2.33 5.12 20.07
C SER A 69 -1.01 4.92 20.81
N ALA A 70 -0.21 3.92 20.40
CA ALA A 70 1.16 3.73 20.87
C ALA A 70 2.11 4.90 20.53
N HIS A 71 1.69 5.79 19.62
CA HIS A 71 2.46 6.94 19.15
C HIS A 71 1.81 8.29 19.52
N GLY A 72 0.86 8.29 20.45
CA GLY A 72 0.19 9.51 20.92
C GLY A 72 -0.83 10.08 19.93
N LEU A 73 -1.22 9.32 18.91
CA LEU A 73 -2.29 9.68 17.99
C LEU A 73 -3.64 9.09 18.48
N PRO A 74 -4.78 9.69 18.10
CA PRO A 74 -6.08 9.12 18.44
C PRO A 74 -6.28 7.72 17.83
N PRO A 75 -7.08 6.84 18.47
CA PRO A 75 -7.39 5.52 17.92
C PRO A 75 -7.99 5.61 16.51
N ASN A 76 -7.62 4.68 15.63
CA ASN A 76 -8.05 4.63 14.22
C ASN A 76 -7.54 5.77 13.33
N PHE A 77 -6.56 6.57 13.78
CA PHE A 77 -5.91 7.61 12.97
C PHE A 77 -4.69 7.05 12.23
N GLU A 78 -4.90 6.00 11.42
CA GLU A 78 -3.80 5.38 10.66
C GLU A 78 -3.41 6.21 9.43
N THR A 79 -4.29 7.08 8.94
CA THR A 79 -4.05 7.87 7.71
C THR A 79 -4.32 9.37 7.93
N THR A 80 -3.75 10.22 7.08
CA THR A 80 -4.08 11.67 7.12
C THR A 80 -5.55 11.95 6.77
N GLU A 81 -6.21 11.06 6.04
CA GLU A 81 -7.64 11.16 5.75
C GLU A 81 -8.52 10.87 6.98
N SER A 82 -8.05 10.11 7.97
CA SER A 82 -8.78 9.97 9.24
C SER A 82 -8.81 11.27 10.06
N LEU A 83 -7.99 12.27 9.71
CA LEU A 83 -8.03 13.57 10.36
C LEU A 83 -9.35 14.30 10.05
N PRO A 84 -9.89 15.06 11.02
CA PRO A 84 -10.97 16.02 10.80
C PRO A 84 -10.66 16.91 9.60
N PRO A 85 -11.66 17.30 8.78
CA PRO A 85 -11.43 18.09 7.56
C PRO A 85 -10.63 19.37 7.79
N LEU A 86 -10.80 20.01 8.95
CA LEU A 86 -10.08 21.23 9.34
C LEU A 86 -8.57 21.01 9.59
N LEU A 87 -8.17 19.75 9.81
CA LEU A 87 -6.78 19.35 10.07
C LEU A 87 -6.15 18.63 8.86
N ARG A 88 -6.89 18.45 7.75
CA ARG A 88 -6.35 17.88 6.52
C ARG A 88 -5.54 18.97 5.79
N MET A 89 -4.22 18.80 5.77
CA MET A 89 -3.27 19.76 5.17
C MET A 89 -3.31 19.83 3.63
N VAL A 90 -4.23 19.12 2.97
CA VAL A 90 -4.36 19.08 1.51
C VAL A 90 -5.84 19.21 1.17
N ARG A 91 -6.20 20.29 0.47
CA ARG A 91 -7.50 20.45 -0.21
C ARG A 91 -7.41 19.84 -1.59
#